data_AF-A0A350YNZ2-F1
#
_entry.id   AF-A0A350YNZ2-F1
#
_cell.length_a   1.000
_cell.length_b   1.000
_cell.length_c   1.000
_cell.angle_alpha   90.00
_cell.angle_beta   90.00
_cell.angle_gamma   90.00
#
_symmetry.space_group_name_H-M   'P 1'
#
loop_
_entity.id
_entity.type
_entity.pdbx_description
1 polymer ?
#
loop_
_entity_poly.entity_id
_entity_poly.type
_entity_poly.pdbx_seq_one_letter_code
_entity_poly.pdbx_strand_id
1 'polypeptide(L)'
;PESRLFCVGDDWQSIYGFRGSNVSYIIEFQKHFPGSKIIKLDTNYRSTTNIVEASNEVIKFNKFKVEKEIFAFKKSTTKICVFAGSSIEDNARFAVEEVTRLYENGLGADEILFLYRRTKMLEPYRDEFRDQGMKLKGKTIHGAKGLESRVVFIIGLTDGPGGFPDIWLMDRIFQTIKKSDVNLLMEEERRLFYVALTRAKEKVYLLTEKGNESRFLDEIPDELIEKKSSELKPLVEEIAICKHCNCKVESAFSYCPFCGTKITGTE
;
A
#
# COMPACT_ATOMS: atom_id res chain seq x y z
N PRO A 1 37.27 -6.59 30.19
CA PRO A 1 37.05 -7.30 28.90
C PRO A 1 37.67 -6.52 27.74
N GLU A 2 38.51 -7.15 26.90
CA GLU A 2 39.17 -6.48 25.77
C GLU A 2 38.27 -6.30 24.53
N SER A 3 37.17 -7.04 24.44
CA SER A 3 36.23 -6.95 23.31
C SER A 3 35.21 -5.82 23.53
N ARG A 4 35.01 -4.99 22.49
CA ARG A 4 33.98 -3.94 22.45
C ARG A 4 32.89 -4.35 21.47
N LEU A 5 31.62 -4.24 21.87
CA LEU A 5 30.48 -4.53 21.01
C LEU A 5 30.04 -3.25 20.27
N PHE A 6 29.89 -3.35 18.95
CA PHE A 6 29.31 -2.32 18.11
C PHE A 6 28.10 -2.91 17.35
N CYS A 7 26.95 -2.26 17.45
CA CYS A 7 25.70 -2.74 16.85
C CYS A 7 25.08 -1.63 15.99
N VAL A 8 24.58 -2.00 14.82
CA VAL A 8 23.84 -1.11 13.91
C VAL A 8 22.47 -1.75 13.66
N GLY A 9 21.41 -0.96 13.84
CA GLY A 9 20.05 -1.43 13.66
C GLY A 9 19.06 -0.29 13.50
N ASP A 10 17.88 -0.63 12.99
CA ASP A 10 16.74 0.27 12.85
C ASP A 10 15.48 -0.44 13.32
N ASP A 11 14.98 -0.04 14.48
CA ASP A 11 13.78 -0.56 15.11
C ASP A 11 12.53 -0.25 14.28
N TRP A 12 12.49 0.88 13.56
CA TRP A 12 11.35 1.25 12.71
C TRP A 12 11.23 0.36 11.47
N GLN A 13 12.34 -0.26 11.04
CA GLN A 13 12.35 -1.25 9.96
C GLN A 13 12.38 -2.70 10.46
N SER A 14 12.18 -2.95 11.75
CA SER A 14 12.17 -4.31 12.30
C SER A 14 10.84 -5.00 12.05
N ILE A 15 10.79 -5.81 10.97
CA ILE A 15 9.57 -6.45 10.44
C ILE A 15 9.66 -7.99 10.36
N TYR A 16 10.61 -8.60 11.07
CA TYR A 16 10.80 -10.06 11.09
C TYR A 16 10.30 -10.70 12.40
N GLY A 17 9.32 -10.09 13.08
CA GLY A 17 8.76 -10.62 14.32
C GLY A 17 8.12 -12.00 14.11
N PHE A 18 7.50 -12.22 12.95
CA PHE A 18 7.00 -13.54 12.52
C PHE A 18 8.09 -14.63 12.38
N ARG A 19 9.37 -14.27 12.34
CA ARG A 19 10.51 -15.22 12.37
C ARG A 19 11.18 -15.32 13.74
N GLY A 20 10.54 -14.80 14.79
CA GLY A 20 11.05 -14.80 16.15
C GLY A 20 11.99 -13.62 16.47
N SER A 21 12.14 -12.64 15.57
CA SER A 21 12.91 -11.43 15.88
C SER A 21 12.22 -10.62 16.98
N ASN A 22 13.00 -10.13 17.95
CA ASN A 22 12.49 -9.26 19.01
C ASN A 22 13.11 -7.85 18.91
N VAL A 23 12.27 -6.85 18.65
CA VAL A 23 12.68 -5.44 18.55
C VAL A 23 13.16 -4.87 19.89
N SER A 24 12.82 -5.51 21.02
CA SER A 24 13.27 -5.10 22.35
C SER A 24 14.79 -5.11 22.48
N TYR A 25 15.51 -5.98 21.75
CA TYR A 25 16.97 -6.00 21.79
C TYR A 25 17.61 -4.69 21.30
N ILE A 26 16.94 -3.96 20.41
CA ILE A 26 17.39 -2.63 19.96
C ILE A 26 16.88 -1.55 20.91
N ILE A 27 15.60 -1.58 21.26
CA ILE A 27 14.97 -0.55 22.10
C ILE A 27 15.57 -0.53 23.51
N GLU A 28 15.87 -1.70 24.05
CA GLU A 28 16.41 -1.90 25.41
C GLU A 28 17.91 -2.15 25.41
N PHE A 29 18.62 -1.81 24.32
CA PHE A 29 20.04 -2.10 24.17
C PHE A 29 20.89 -1.61 25.36
N GLN A 30 20.62 -0.40 25.86
CA GLN A 30 21.30 0.16 27.03
C GLN A 30 21.02 -0.57 28.34
N LYS A 31 19.86 -1.26 28.46
CA LYS A 31 19.57 -2.11 29.62
C LYS A 31 20.41 -3.39 29.58
N HIS A 32 20.61 -3.97 28.39
CA HIS A 32 21.42 -5.17 28.21
C HIS A 32 22.93 -4.89 28.26
N PHE A 33 23.36 -3.71 27.80
CA PHE A 33 24.75 -3.27 27.79
C PHE A 33 24.89 -1.90 28.47
N PRO A 34 24.92 -1.86 29.82
CA PRO A 34 25.10 -0.62 30.56
C PRO A 34 26.39 0.10 30.18
N GLY A 35 26.34 1.44 30.10
CA GLY A 35 27.48 2.27 29.69
C GLY A 35 27.70 2.35 28.17
N SER A 36 26.80 1.79 27.35
CA SER A 36 26.86 1.94 25.90
C SER A 36 26.47 3.36 25.43
N LYS A 37 27.15 3.82 24.38
CA LYS A 37 26.88 5.10 23.71
C LYS A 37 25.98 4.88 22.50
N ILE A 38 24.85 5.58 22.44
CA ILE A 38 23.95 5.57 21.29
C ILE A 38 24.29 6.74 20.38
N ILE A 39 24.45 6.46 19.09
CA ILE A 39 24.59 7.47 18.03
C ILE A 39 23.38 7.30 17.11
N LYS A 40 22.60 8.37 16.93
CA LYS A 40 21.43 8.38 16.05
C LYS A 40 21.81 9.00 14.71
N LEU A 41 21.36 8.39 13.62
CA LEU A 41 21.44 8.95 12.28
C LEU A 41 20.02 9.39 11.90
N ASP A 42 19.82 10.68 11.76
CA ASP A 42 18.51 11.31 11.53
C ASP A 42 18.32 11.79 10.09
N THR A 43 19.38 11.87 9.28
CA THR A 43 19.28 12.41 7.93
C THR A 43 19.07 11.32 6.89
N ASN A 44 17.97 11.41 6.14
CA ASN A 44 17.63 10.52 5.04
C ASN A 44 18.04 11.13 3.68
N TYR A 45 18.91 10.43 2.96
CA TYR A 45 19.39 10.81 1.63
C TYR A 45 18.68 10.06 0.48
N ARG A 46 17.80 9.11 0.80
CA ARG A 46 17.10 8.27 -0.19
C ARG A 46 15.87 9.00 -0.74
N SER A 47 14.93 9.29 0.15
CA SER A 47 13.54 9.67 -0.13
C SER A 47 13.35 11.17 -0.04
N THR A 48 12.38 11.69 -0.79
CA THR A 48 11.97 13.09 -0.78
C THR A 48 11.20 13.47 0.49
N THR A 49 11.08 14.77 0.74
CA THR A 49 10.47 15.36 1.95
C THR A 49 9.11 14.78 2.29
N ASN A 50 8.12 14.83 1.38
CA ASN A 50 6.78 14.33 1.67
C ASN A 50 6.74 12.83 2.00
N ILE A 51 7.62 12.01 1.42
CA ILE A 51 7.69 10.57 1.72
C ILE A 51 8.23 10.35 3.14
N VAL A 52 9.28 11.08 3.50
CA VAL A 52 9.91 10.98 4.84
C VAL A 52 8.95 11.50 5.91
N GLU A 53 8.29 12.63 5.67
CA GLU A 53 7.31 13.21 6.59
C GLU A 53 6.11 12.28 6.79
N ALA A 54 5.51 11.76 5.72
CA ALA A 54 4.43 10.78 5.82
C ALA A 54 4.86 9.52 6.60
N SER A 55 6.09 9.05 6.37
CA SER A 55 6.64 7.90 7.10
C SER A 55 6.85 8.20 8.60
N ASN A 56 7.26 9.42 8.94
CA ASN A 56 7.37 9.87 10.33
C ASN A 56 5.99 9.95 11.02
N GLU A 57 4.97 10.47 10.34
CA GLU A 57 3.62 10.57 10.93
C GLU A 57 3.02 9.20 11.23
N VAL A 58 3.13 8.24 10.31
CA VAL A 58 2.69 6.85 10.55
C VAL A 58 3.41 6.22 11.74
N ILE A 59 4.73 6.35 11.83
CA ILE A 59 5.50 5.64 12.87
C ILE A 59 5.35 6.28 14.26
N LYS A 60 4.89 7.54 14.37
CA LYS A 60 4.61 8.19 15.65
C LYS A 60 3.56 7.44 16.47
N PHE A 61 2.62 6.74 15.82
CA PHE A 61 1.59 5.94 16.48
C PHE A 61 2.15 4.68 17.18
N ASN A 62 3.37 4.26 16.89
CA ASN A 62 4.03 3.20 17.64
C ASN A 62 4.54 3.73 18.98
N LYS A 63 4.17 3.05 20.08
CA LYS A 63 4.59 3.38 21.44
C LYS A 63 5.90 2.70 21.79
N PHE A 64 6.10 1.47 21.33
CA PHE A 64 7.34 0.72 21.58
C PHE A 64 8.37 0.95 20.48
N LYS A 65 9.03 2.11 20.51
CA LYS A 65 10.06 2.50 19.54
C LYS A 65 11.20 3.28 20.19
N VAL A 66 12.34 3.35 19.51
CA VAL A 66 13.37 4.34 19.80
C VAL A 66 12.88 5.68 19.27
N GLU A 67 12.71 6.66 20.16
CA GLU A 67 12.33 8.01 19.77
C GLU A 67 13.44 8.66 18.95
N LYS A 68 13.11 9.01 17.71
CA LYS A 68 13.96 9.71 16.75
C LYS A 68 13.05 10.39 15.74
N GLU A 69 13.59 11.37 15.04
CA GLU A 69 12.91 12.03 13.92
C GLU A 69 13.84 11.97 12.73
N ILE A 70 13.29 11.71 11.54
CA ILE A 70 14.09 11.56 10.32
C ILE A 70 13.85 12.76 9.41
N PHE A 71 14.91 13.43 8.98
CA PHE A 71 14.84 14.60 8.11
C PHE A 71 15.24 14.24 6.68
N ALA A 72 14.46 14.67 5.70
CA ALA A 72 14.80 14.48 4.29
C ALA A 72 15.85 15.50 3.84
N PHE A 73 16.95 14.99 3.27
CA PHE A 73 17.93 15.81 2.56
C PHE A 73 17.37 16.29 1.20
N LYS A 74 16.65 15.41 0.48
CA LYS A 74 16.05 15.74 -0.82
C LYS A 74 14.73 16.47 -0.64
N LYS A 75 14.63 17.66 -1.23
CA LYS A 75 13.40 18.45 -1.26
C LYS A 75 12.56 18.10 -2.47
N SER A 76 11.25 17.94 -2.26
CA SER A 76 10.26 17.82 -3.32
C SER A 76 8.89 18.19 -2.75
N THR A 77 8.04 18.77 -3.59
CA THR A 77 6.63 19.04 -3.31
C THR A 77 5.71 17.95 -3.86
N THR A 78 6.26 16.91 -4.50
CA THR A 78 5.49 15.79 -5.04
C THR A 78 4.71 15.11 -3.92
N LYS A 79 3.38 15.16 -4.02
CA LYS A 79 2.48 14.48 -3.10
C LYS A 79 2.47 12.98 -3.33
N ILE A 80 2.16 12.23 -2.28
CA ILE A 80 1.85 10.80 -2.37
C ILE A 80 0.46 10.68 -2.98
N CYS A 81 0.35 9.91 -4.07
CA CYS A 81 -0.94 9.72 -4.72
C CYS A 81 -1.69 8.58 -4.05
N VAL A 82 -2.90 8.83 -3.56
CA VAL A 82 -3.81 7.81 -3.05
C VAL A 82 -4.92 7.61 -4.07
N PHE A 83 -5.11 6.38 -4.54
CA PHE A 83 -6.19 6.04 -5.45
C PHE A 83 -7.12 5.00 -4.83
N ALA A 84 -8.40 5.36 -4.67
CA ALA A 84 -9.46 4.47 -4.21
C ALA A 84 -10.31 3.99 -5.39
N GLY A 85 -9.98 2.81 -5.93
CA GLY A 85 -10.75 2.15 -6.98
C GLY A 85 -12.04 1.55 -6.44
N SER A 86 -13.08 1.46 -7.26
CA SER A 86 -14.32 0.74 -6.89
C SER A 86 -14.22 -0.76 -7.15
N SER A 87 -13.13 -1.21 -7.78
CA SER A 87 -12.81 -2.61 -8.04
C SER A 87 -11.29 -2.79 -8.13
N ILE A 88 -10.81 -4.04 -8.10
CA ILE A 88 -9.40 -4.34 -8.30
C ILE A 88 -8.96 -4.04 -9.74
N GLU A 89 -9.87 -4.18 -10.69
CA GLU A 89 -9.67 -3.85 -12.10
C GLU A 89 -9.53 -2.33 -12.30
N ASP A 90 -10.31 -1.51 -11.58
CA ASP A 90 -10.13 -0.04 -11.60
C ASP A 90 -8.73 0.35 -11.12
N ASN A 91 -8.27 -0.29 -10.05
CA ASN A 91 -6.94 -0.07 -9.49
C ASN A 91 -5.82 -0.51 -10.47
N ALA A 92 -6.01 -1.65 -11.15
CA ALA A 92 -5.06 -2.14 -12.15
C ALA A 92 -4.96 -1.19 -13.36
N ARG A 93 -6.11 -0.73 -13.89
CA ARG A 93 -6.14 0.25 -14.98
C ARG A 93 -5.50 1.58 -14.60
N PHE A 94 -5.83 2.10 -13.42
CA PHE A 94 -5.17 3.31 -12.90
C PHE A 94 -3.64 3.13 -12.80
N ALA A 95 -3.17 1.97 -12.33
CA ALA A 95 -1.75 1.70 -12.25
C ALA A 95 -1.09 1.67 -13.64
N VAL A 96 -1.74 1.07 -14.65
CA VAL A 96 -1.26 1.11 -16.04
C VAL A 96 -1.19 2.54 -16.55
N GLU A 97 -2.26 3.33 -16.41
CA GLU A 97 -2.31 4.72 -16.87
C GLU A 97 -1.17 5.55 -16.26
N GLU A 98 -0.93 5.42 -14.96
CA GLU A 98 0.15 6.13 -14.29
C GLU A 98 1.53 5.62 -14.70
N VAL A 99 1.72 4.31 -14.90
CA VAL A 99 3.01 3.80 -15.40
C VAL A 99 3.28 4.25 -16.84
N THR A 100 2.26 4.31 -17.70
CA THR A 100 2.38 4.84 -19.06
C THR A 100 2.85 6.29 -19.02
N ARG A 101 2.24 7.14 -18.18
CA ARG A 101 2.69 8.53 -17.96
C ARG A 101 4.12 8.59 -17.45
N LEU A 102 4.54 7.68 -16.57
CA LEU A 102 5.91 7.65 -16.08
C LEU A 102 6.91 7.27 -17.19
N TYR A 103 6.55 6.33 -18.07
CA TYR A 103 7.36 5.99 -19.24
C TYR A 103 7.46 7.13 -20.24
N GLU A 104 6.37 7.85 -20.49
CA GLU A 104 6.37 9.06 -21.32
C GLU A 104 7.29 10.15 -20.75
N ASN A 105 7.40 10.22 -19.42
CA ASN A 105 8.34 11.09 -18.72
C ASN A 105 9.78 10.51 -18.63
N GLY A 106 10.06 9.41 -19.34
CA GLY A 106 11.39 8.84 -19.51
C GLY A 106 11.85 7.87 -18.41
N LEU A 107 10.95 7.40 -17.54
CA LEU A 107 11.32 6.39 -16.53
C LEU A 107 11.40 4.99 -17.13
N GLY A 108 12.38 4.22 -16.66
CA GLY A 108 12.52 2.80 -16.99
C GLY A 108 11.61 1.90 -16.15
N ALA A 109 11.28 0.71 -16.68
CA ALA A 109 10.51 -0.30 -15.95
C ALA A 109 11.21 -0.80 -14.67
N ASP A 110 12.54 -0.74 -14.61
CA ASP A 110 13.36 -1.14 -13.47
C ASP A 110 13.36 -0.11 -12.33
N GLU A 111 12.98 1.13 -12.62
CA GLU A 111 12.83 2.25 -11.69
C GLU A 111 11.46 2.28 -10.98
N ILE A 112 10.55 1.40 -11.39
CA ILE A 112 9.19 1.25 -10.83
C ILE A 112 9.08 -0.08 -10.10
N LEU A 113 8.54 -0.07 -8.87
CA LEU A 113 8.38 -1.26 -8.05
C LEU A 113 6.98 -1.34 -7.45
N PHE A 114 6.31 -2.48 -7.64
CA PHE A 114 5.05 -2.81 -6.98
C PHE A 114 5.31 -3.59 -5.69
N LEU A 115 4.72 -3.13 -4.60
CA LEU A 115 4.79 -3.72 -3.27
C LEU A 115 3.41 -4.19 -2.82
N TYR A 116 3.37 -5.37 -2.25
CA TYR A 116 2.14 -6.03 -1.79
C TYR A 116 2.42 -6.92 -0.58
N ARG A 117 1.37 -7.33 0.13
CA ARG A 117 1.49 -8.32 1.20
C ARG A 117 1.65 -9.74 0.66
N ARG A 118 0.72 -10.17 -0.21
CA ARG A 118 0.64 -11.54 -0.73
C ARG A 118 0.79 -11.55 -2.25
N THR A 119 1.53 -12.51 -2.78
CA THR A 119 1.83 -12.60 -4.23
C THR A 119 0.58 -12.60 -5.10
N LYS A 120 -0.51 -13.24 -4.65
CA LYS A 120 -1.78 -13.28 -5.37
C LYS A 120 -2.36 -11.89 -5.68
N MET A 121 -2.08 -10.89 -4.84
CA MET A 121 -2.57 -9.52 -5.04
C MET A 121 -2.03 -8.87 -6.32
N LEU A 122 -0.91 -9.37 -6.83
CA LEU A 122 -0.27 -8.84 -8.03
C LEU A 122 -0.87 -9.42 -9.32
N GLU A 123 -1.62 -10.52 -9.26
CA GLU A 123 -2.13 -11.23 -10.44
C GLU A 123 -2.99 -10.34 -11.34
N PRO A 124 -4.02 -9.61 -10.84
CA PRO A 124 -4.85 -8.74 -11.69
C PRO A 124 -4.04 -7.63 -12.37
N TYR A 125 -3.05 -7.06 -11.65
CA TYR A 125 -2.16 -6.05 -12.21
C TYR A 125 -1.23 -6.65 -13.28
N ARG A 126 -0.75 -7.89 -13.10
CA ARG A 126 0.08 -8.55 -14.11
C ARG A 126 -0.68 -8.83 -15.39
N ASP A 127 -1.94 -9.22 -15.27
CA ASP A 127 -2.81 -9.47 -16.42
C ASP A 127 -3.04 -8.17 -17.19
N GLU A 128 -3.45 -7.10 -16.51
CA GLU A 128 -3.66 -5.78 -17.14
C GLU A 128 -2.36 -5.24 -17.77
N PHE A 129 -1.21 -5.33 -17.09
CA PHE A 129 0.07 -4.89 -17.66
C PHE A 129 0.50 -5.73 -18.87
N ARG A 130 0.26 -7.04 -18.84
CA ARG A 130 0.58 -7.94 -19.96
C ARG A 130 -0.26 -7.58 -21.19
N ASP A 131 -1.54 -7.29 -21.00
CA ASP A 131 -2.46 -6.95 -22.09
C ASP A 131 -2.05 -5.63 -22.78
N GLN A 132 -1.38 -4.74 -22.05
CA GLN A 132 -0.77 -3.50 -22.57
C GLN A 132 0.68 -3.68 -23.05
N GLY A 133 1.24 -4.89 -23.02
CA GLY A 133 2.63 -5.15 -23.41
C GLY A 133 3.68 -4.54 -22.47
N MET A 134 3.31 -4.21 -21.23
CA MET A 134 4.16 -3.53 -20.25
C MET A 134 4.80 -4.52 -19.28
N LYS A 135 6.00 -4.18 -18.79
CA LYS A 135 6.69 -4.98 -17.77
C LYS A 135 6.27 -4.53 -16.37
N LEU A 136 5.89 -5.49 -15.54
CA LEU A 136 5.59 -5.25 -14.13
C LEU A 136 6.62 -5.93 -13.22
N LYS A 137 7.30 -5.14 -12.39
CA LYS A 137 8.21 -5.63 -11.34
C LYS A 137 7.54 -5.53 -9.98
N GLY A 138 7.38 -6.66 -9.31
CA GLY A 138 6.71 -6.74 -8.01
C GLY A 138 7.49 -7.54 -6.98
N LYS A 139 7.39 -7.16 -5.70
CA LYS A 139 7.85 -7.95 -4.55
C LYS A 139 6.91 -7.82 -3.37
N THR A 140 6.94 -8.82 -2.49
CA THR A 140 6.32 -8.66 -1.16
C THR A 140 7.07 -7.58 -0.37
N ILE A 141 6.39 -6.86 0.52
CA ILE A 141 7.03 -5.80 1.33
C ILE A 141 8.22 -6.36 2.14
N HIS A 142 8.06 -7.55 2.73
CA HIS A 142 9.14 -8.26 3.42
C HIS A 142 10.33 -8.58 2.50
N GLY A 143 10.06 -9.00 1.26
CA GLY A 143 11.08 -9.29 0.25
C GLY A 143 11.70 -8.05 -0.39
N ALA A 144 11.10 -6.87 -0.20
CA ALA A 144 11.61 -5.60 -0.66
C ALA A 144 12.47 -4.86 0.39
N LYS A 145 12.57 -5.38 1.62
CA LYS A 145 13.45 -4.81 2.63
C LYS A 145 14.90 -4.78 2.11
N GLY A 146 15.51 -3.60 2.13
CA GLY A 146 16.85 -3.35 1.60
C GLY A 146 16.89 -3.00 0.10
N LEU A 147 15.78 -3.17 -0.63
CA LEU A 147 15.64 -2.64 -1.97
C LEU A 147 15.18 -1.18 -1.93
N GLU A 148 15.27 -0.53 -3.09
CA GLU A 148 14.79 0.83 -3.32
C GLU A 148 14.44 1.01 -4.81
N SER A 149 13.50 1.91 -5.10
CA SER A 149 13.05 2.25 -6.45
C SER A 149 12.74 3.74 -6.53
N ARG A 150 12.80 4.35 -7.73
CA ARG A 150 12.44 5.77 -7.86
C ARG A 150 10.96 5.98 -7.58
N VAL A 151 10.13 5.11 -8.15
CA VAL A 151 8.68 5.09 -7.94
C VAL A 151 8.25 3.77 -7.32
N VAL A 152 7.34 3.84 -6.34
CA VAL A 152 6.74 2.66 -5.71
C VAL A 152 5.23 2.73 -5.77
N PHE A 153 4.61 1.62 -6.16
CA PHE A 153 3.17 1.37 -6.01
C PHE A 153 2.98 0.42 -4.83
N ILE A 154 2.17 0.79 -3.85
CA ILE A 154 1.78 -0.08 -2.74
C ILE A 154 0.31 -0.43 -2.97
N ILE A 155 0.05 -1.72 -3.20
CA ILE A 155 -1.28 -2.23 -3.55
C ILE A 155 -1.88 -3.04 -2.40
N GLY A 156 -3.22 -3.11 -2.36
CA GLY A 156 -3.94 -3.87 -1.35
C GLY A 156 -3.96 -3.17 0.02
N LEU A 157 -3.99 -1.83 0.03
CA LEU A 157 -4.11 -1.02 1.24
C LEU A 157 -5.58 -0.95 1.69
N THR A 158 -6.14 -2.08 2.08
CA THR A 158 -7.54 -2.18 2.56
C THR A 158 -7.58 -2.64 4.01
N ASP A 159 -8.60 -2.26 4.76
CA ASP A 159 -8.77 -2.77 6.13
C ASP A 159 -9.24 -4.24 6.11
N GLY A 160 -8.76 -5.04 7.06
CA GLY A 160 -9.21 -6.42 7.29
C GLY A 160 -8.29 -7.53 6.75
N PRO A 161 -8.77 -8.79 6.77
CA PRO A 161 -7.93 -9.97 6.50
C PRO A 161 -7.27 -9.93 5.12
N GLY A 162 -5.94 -10.00 5.12
CA GLY A 162 -5.12 -9.95 3.91
C GLY A 162 -4.78 -8.55 3.40
N GLY A 163 -5.42 -7.50 3.92
CA GLY A 163 -5.13 -6.12 3.58
C GLY A 163 -3.97 -5.54 4.39
N PHE A 164 -4.09 -4.26 4.71
CA PHE A 164 -3.10 -3.49 5.44
C PHE A 164 -3.82 -2.54 6.41
N PRO A 165 -3.85 -2.80 7.72
CA PRO A 165 -3.22 -3.90 8.46
C PRO A 165 -3.97 -5.24 8.38
N ASP A 166 -3.21 -6.34 8.49
CA ASP A 166 -3.70 -7.72 8.61
C ASP A 166 -3.28 -8.29 9.97
N ILE A 167 -4.06 -7.98 11.03
CA ILE A 167 -3.78 -8.48 12.39
C ILE A 167 -4.30 -9.91 12.52
N TRP A 168 -3.38 -10.88 12.43
CA TRP A 168 -3.68 -12.29 12.65
C TRP A 168 -3.85 -12.60 14.13
N LEU A 169 -5.07 -12.42 14.66
CA LEU A 169 -5.38 -12.75 16.05
C LEU A 169 -5.56 -14.26 16.29
N MET A 170 -5.68 -15.09 15.26
CA MET A 170 -6.23 -16.45 15.36
C MET A 170 -5.21 -17.61 15.35
N ASP A 171 -3.91 -17.35 15.20
CA ASP A 171 -2.93 -18.44 15.17
C ASP A 171 -2.59 -18.92 16.61
N ARG A 172 -3.25 -20.00 17.04
CA ARG A 172 -3.09 -20.64 18.37
C ARG A 172 -1.64 -20.98 18.70
N ILE A 173 -0.81 -21.27 17.70
CA ILE A 173 0.62 -21.59 17.92
C ILE A 173 1.37 -20.30 18.28
N PHE A 174 1.12 -19.21 17.56
CA PHE A 174 1.74 -17.92 17.84
C PHE A 174 1.34 -17.34 19.19
N GLN A 175 0.06 -17.44 19.57
CA GLN A 175 -0.41 -16.99 20.89
C GLN A 175 0.28 -17.73 22.05
N THR A 176 0.66 -18.99 21.84
CA THR A 176 1.34 -19.83 22.84
C THR A 176 2.80 -19.41 23.04
N ILE A 177 3.46 -18.90 21.99
CA ILE A 177 4.90 -18.54 22.01
C ILE A 177 5.09 -17.05 22.34
N LYS A 178 4.16 -16.18 21.93
CA LYS A 178 4.22 -14.73 22.13
C LYS A 178 2.84 -14.25 22.56
N LYS A 179 2.69 -13.72 23.79
CA LYS A 179 1.43 -13.10 24.24
C LYS A 179 0.99 -12.09 23.17
N SER A 180 -0.13 -12.36 22.51
CA SER A 180 -0.66 -11.59 21.40
C SER A 180 -1.29 -10.29 21.92
N ASP A 181 -0.44 -9.29 22.19
CA ASP A 181 -0.88 -7.92 22.39
C ASP A 181 -1.24 -7.32 21.03
N VAL A 182 -2.52 -7.04 20.83
CA VAL A 182 -3.06 -6.44 19.61
C VAL A 182 -2.33 -5.15 19.24
N ASN A 183 -1.91 -4.36 20.24
CA ASN A 183 -1.16 -3.14 20.00
C ASN A 183 0.20 -3.44 19.39
N LEU A 184 0.94 -4.42 19.92
CA LEU A 184 2.26 -4.81 19.39
C LEU A 184 2.15 -5.36 17.96
N LEU A 185 1.10 -6.11 17.65
CA LEU A 185 0.84 -6.60 16.29
C LEU A 185 0.52 -5.44 15.34
N MET A 186 -0.31 -4.49 15.77
CA MET A 186 -0.59 -3.28 15.01
C MET A 186 0.69 -2.45 14.76
N GLU A 187 1.56 -2.36 15.76
CA GLU A 187 2.84 -1.67 15.59
C GLU A 187 3.77 -2.37 14.58
N GLU A 188 3.77 -3.71 14.55
CA GLU A 188 4.53 -4.48 13.55
C GLU A 188 3.98 -4.22 12.13
N GLU A 189 2.66 -4.15 11.99
CA GLU A 189 1.99 -3.78 10.74
C GLU A 189 2.33 -2.35 10.30
N ARG A 190 2.39 -1.38 11.22
CA ARG A 190 2.86 -0.01 10.90
C ARG A 190 4.33 0.02 10.47
N ARG A 191 5.20 -0.77 11.13
CA ARG A 191 6.62 -0.90 10.70
C ARG A 191 6.70 -1.47 9.28
N LEU A 192 5.81 -2.40 8.93
CA LEU A 192 5.71 -2.92 7.56
C LEU A 192 5.27 -1.83 6.57
N PHE A 193 4.34 -0.94 6.95
CA PHE A 193 3.91 0.18 6.10
C PHE A 193 5.04 1.18 5.89
N TYR A 194 5.69 1.55 6.99
CA TYR A 194 6.86 2.41 7.02
C TYR A 194 7.96 1.87 6.08
N VAL A 195 8.23 0.56 6.15
CA VAL A 195 9.19 -0.08 5.23
C VAL A 195 8.75 0.09 3.79
N ALA A 196 7.46 -0.11 3.47
CA ALA A 196 6.94 0.04 2.12
C ALA A 196 7.07 1.48 1.58
N LEU A 197 6.67 2.49 2.36
CA LEU A 197 6.81 3.91 2.00
C LEU A 197 8.28 4.28 1.74
N THR A 198 9.18 3.86 2.62
CA THR A 198 10.63 4.18 2.55
C THR A 198 11.40 3.41 1.48
N ARG A 199 10.73 2.58 0.67
CA ARG A 199 11.34 1.97 -0.54
C ARG A 199 11.39 2.96 -1.71
N ALA A 200 10.55 3.99 -1.72
CA ALA A 200 10.50 4.98 -2.77
C ALA A 200 11.53 6.09 -2.59
N LYS A 201 12.13 6.55 -3.68
CA LYS A 201 13.01 7.73 -3.68
C LYS A 201 12.25 9.02 -3.98
N GLU A 202 11.32 9.00 -4.94
CA GLU A 202 10.74 10.22 -5.51
C GLU A 202 9.20 10.25 -5.45
N LYS A 203 8.53 9.14 -5.79
CA LYS A 203 7.05 9.10 -5.89
C LYS A 203 6.47 7.81 -5.30
N VAL A 204 5.33 7.93 -4.63
CA VAL A 204 4.58 6.82 -4.05
C VAL A 204 3.14 6.87 -4.54
N TYR A 205 2.62 5.71 -4.92
CA TYR A 205 1.21 5.48 -5.20
C TYR A 205 0.66 4.48 -4.18
N LEU A 206 -0.44 4.83 -3.53
CA LEU A 206 -1.14 4.04 -2.52
C LEU A 206 -2.49 3.62 -3.12
N LEU A 207 -2.65 2.35 -3.47
CA LEU A 207 -3.86 1.83 -4.11
C LEU A 207 -4.72 1.10 -3.08
N THR A 208 -5.94 1.60 -2.91
CA THR A 208 -6.92 1.16 -1.92
C THR A 208 -8.28 0.90 -2.57
N GLU A 209 -9.25 0.45 -1.79
CA GLU A 209 -10.60 0.16 -2.22
C GLU A 209 -11.56 1.17 -1.61
N LYS A 210 -12.41 1.75 -2.46
CA LYS A 210 -13.36 2.78 -2.07
C LYS A 210 -14.35 2.22 -1.04
N GLY A 211 -14.41 2.84 0.14
CA GLY A 211 -15.27 2.41 1.25
C GLY A 211 -14.68 1.28 2.12
N ASN A 212 -13.47 0.81 1.81
CA ASN A 212 -12.71 -0.14 2.63
C ASN A 212 -11.24 0.27 2.74
N GLU A 213 -11.02 1.58 2.87
CA GLU A 213 -9.69 2.16 2.92
C GLU A 213 -8.89 1.69 4.14
N SER A 214 -7.58 1.51 3.97
CA SER A 214 -6.68 1.23 5.09
C SER A 214 -6.70 2.38 6.09
N ARG A 215 -6.89 2.06 7.37
CA ARG A 215 -6.78 3.04 8.47
C ARG A 215 -5.43 3.74 8.56
N PHE A 216 -4.35 3.18 8.00
CA PHE A 216 -3.04 3.84 8.02
C PHE A 216 -2.96 5.01 7.03
N LEU A 217 -3.93 5.13 6.12
CA LEU A 217 -4.05 6.32 5.28
C LEU A 217 -4.50 7.54 6.09
N ASP A 218 -5.31 7.33 7.14
CA ASP A 218 -5.75 8.39 8.06
C ASP A 218 -4.61 8.89 8.99
N GLU A 219 -3.53 8.11 9.10
CA GLU A 219 -2.33 8.47 9.86
C GLU A 219 -1.38 9.37 9.03
N ILE A 220 -1.68 9.61 7.74
CA ILE A 220 -0.91 10.51 6.87
C ILE A 220 -1.66 11.85 6.72
N PRO A 221 -1.00 13.00 6.96
CA PRO A 221 -1.65 14.31 6.78
C PRO A 221 -2.11 14.57 5.34
N ASP A 222 -3.29 15.18 5.20
CA ASP A 222 -3.93 15.47 3.91
C ASP A 222 -3.08 16.39 3.01
N GLU A 223 -2.25 17.25 3.59
CA GLU A 223 -1.32 18.11 2.86
C GLU A 223 -0.26 17.33 2.07
N LEU A 224 0.13 16.14 2.54
CA LEU A 224 1.16 15.30 1.92
C LEU A 224 0.61 14.40 0.81
N ILE A 225 -0.72 14.25 0.72
CA ILE A 225 -1.39 13.32 -0.17
C ILE A 225 -2.27 14.03 -1.21
N GLU A 226 -2.43 13.36 -2.35
CA GLU A 226 -3.39 13.70 -3.39
C GLU A 226 -4.36 12.52 -3.55
N LYS A 227 -5.60 12.68 -3.08
CA LYS A 227 -6.64 11.64 -3.16
C LYS A 227 -7.33 11.69 -4.52
N LYS A 228 -7.41 10.53 -5.17
CA LYS A 228 -8.14 10.26 -6.41
C LYS A 228 -9.06 9.06 -6.17
N SER A 229 -10.17 8.99 -6.88
CA SER A 229 -11.09 7.85 -6.82
C SER A 229 -11.64 7.57 -8.21
N SER A 230 -12.05 6.33 -8.48
CA SER A 230 -12.78 6.07 -9.73
C SER A 230 -14.10 6.88 -9.76
N GLU A 231 -14.40 7.46 -10.91
CA GLU A 231 -15.73 8.04 -11.15
C GLU A 231 -16.76 6.93 -10.94
N LEU A 232 -17.85 7.26 -10.23
CA LEU A 232 -19.00 6.36 -10.17
C LEU A 232 -19.48 6.16 -11.60
N LYS A 233 -19.26 4.98 -12.19
CA LYS A 233 -20.11 4.57 -13.32
C LYS A 233 -21.50 4.45 -12.71
N PRO A 234 -22.46 5.33 -13.04
CA PRO A 234 -23.80 5.11 -12.54
C PRO A 234 -24.24 3.74 -13.07
N LEU A 235 -24.68 2.86 -12.17
CA LEU A 235 -25.45 1.66 -12.52
C LEU A 235 -26.81 2.14 -13.06
N VAL A 236 -26.81 2.85 -14.19
CA VAL A 236 -27.99 2.91 -15.03
C VAL A 236 -27.91 1.63 -15.83
N GLU A 237 -28.57 0.57 -15.37
CA GLU A 237 -28.98 -0.48 -16.30
C GLU A 237 -29.65 0.24 -17.47
N GLU A 238 -29.15 0.06 -18.70
CA GLU A 238 -29.79 0.64 -19.87
C GLU A 238 -31.21 0.08 -19.93
N ILE A 239 -32.19 0.86 -19.44
CA ILE A 239 -33.59 0.50 -19.51
C ILE A 239 -33.95 0.57 -20.99
N ALA A 240 -34.12 -0.59 -21.61
CA ALA A 240 -34.57 -0.67 -22.98
C ALA A 240 -36.00 -0.13 -23.05
N ILE A 241 -36.22 0.97 -23.76
CA ILE A 241 -37.56 1.52 -23.97
C ILE A 241 -38.12 0.92 -25.26
N CYS A 242 -39.30 0.32 -25.19
CA CYS A 242 -39.99 -0.14 -26.39
C CYS A 242 -40.37 1.06 -27.27
N LYS A 243 -39.81 1.13 -28.48
CA LYS A 243 -40.10 2.24 -29.43
C LYS A 243 -41.55 2.33 -29.89
N HIS A 244 -42.36 1.28 -29.68
CA HIS A 244 -43.76 1.25 -30.09
C HIS A 244 -44.72 1.73 -28.98
N CYS A 245 -44.63 1.17 -27.77
CA CYS A 245 -45.54 1.50 -26.67
C CYS A 245 -44.91 2.36 -25.56
N ASN A 246 -43.64 2.73 -25.71
CA ASN A 246 -42.86 3.55 -24.78
C ASN A 246 -42.75 2.98 -23.35
N CYS A 247 -43.03 1.68 -23.16
CA CYS A 247 -42.86 1.01 -21.88
C CYS A 247 -41.37 0.70 -21.63
N LYS A 248 -40.99 0.75 -20.35
CA LYS A 248 -39.69 0.27 -19.87
C LYS A 248 -39.66 -1.26 -19.96
N VAL A 249 -38.62 -1.80 -20.56
CA VAL A 249 -38.40 -3.24 -20.69
C VAL A 249 -37.02 -3.58 -20.16
N GLU A 250 -36.93 -4.67 -19.41
CA GLU A 250 -35.64 -5.22 -19.00
C GLU A 250 -34.87 -5.70 -20.24
N SER A 251 -33.55 -5.50 -20.23
CA SER A 251 -32.66 -5.83 -21.35
C SER A 251 -32.65 -7.31 -21.73
N ALA A 252 -33.16 -8.20 -20.86
CA ALA A 252 -33.27 -9.63 -21.10
C ALA A 252 -34.40 -10.05 -22.07
N PHE A 253 -35.34 -9.17 -22.41
CA PHE A 253 -36.47 -9.51 -23.29
C PHE A 253 -36.18 -9.22 -24.77
N SER A 254 -36.28 -10.25 -25.62
CA SER A 254 -36.20 -10.07 -27.08
C SER A 254 -37.46 -9.41 -27.68
N TYR A 255 -38.59 -9.46 -26.96
CA TYR A 255 -39.88 -8.87 -27.36
C TYR A 255 -40.50 -8.11 -26.19
N CYS A 256 -41.11 -6.96 -26.46
CA CYS A 256 -41.81 -6.18 -25.44
C CYS A 256 -43.01 -6.99 -24.89
N PRO A 257 -43.09 -7.23 -23.56
CA PRO A 257 -44.17 -8.03 -22.97
C PRO A 257 -45.55 -7.37 -23.05
N PHE A 258 -45.62 -6.06 -23.33
CA PHE A 258 -46.87 -5.30 -23.38
C PHE A 258 -47.46 -5.17 -24.79
N CYS A 259 -46.63 -5.13 -25.84
CA CYS A 259 -47.09 -4.93 -27.21
C CYS A 259 -46.55 -5.94 -28.23
N GLY A 260 -45.72 -6.90 -27.80
CA GLY A 260 -45.16 -7.95 -28.66
C GLY A 260 -44.13 -7.47 -29.69
N THR A 261 -43.76 -6.19 -29.69
CA THR A 261 -42.78 -5.64 -30.65
C THR A 261 -41.35 -6.09 -30.30
N LYS A 262 -40.59 -6.53 -31.30
CA LYS A 262 -39.18 -6.93 -31.14
C LYS A 262 -38.33 -5.74 -30.69
N ILE A 263 -37.51 -5.92 -29.65
CA ILE A 263 -36.62 -4.87 -29.14
C ILE A 263 -35.32 -4.91 -29.95
N THR A 264 -35.06 -3.87 -30.74
CA THR A 264 -33.82 -3.76 -31.53
C THR A 264 -32.68 -3.33 -30.61
N GLY A 265 -31.82 -4.27 -30.20
CA GLY A 265 -30.67 -3.99 -29.33
C GLY A 265 -29.90 -5.21 -28.81
N THR A 266 -30.22 -6.43 -29.24
CA THR A 266 -29.44 -7.65 -28.90
C THR A 266 -28.93 -8.30 -30.19
N GLU A 267 -27.74 -7.90 -30.60
CA GLU A 267 -26.76 -8.75 -31.29
C GLU A 267 -25.57 -8.97 -30.36
#